data_AF-A0A3L6LXT7-F1
#
_entry.id   AF-A0A3L6LXT7-F1
#
_cell.length_a   1.000
_cell.length_b   1.000
_cell.length_c   1.000
_cell.angle_alpha   90.00
_cell.angle_beta   90.00
_cell.angle_gamma   90.00
#
_symmetry.space_group_name_H-M   'P 1'
#
loop_
_entity.id
_entity.type
_entity.pdbx_description
1 polymer ?
#
loop_
_entity_poly.entity_id
_entity_poly.type
_entity_poly.pdbx_seq_one_letter_code
_entity_poly.pdbx_strand_id
1 'polypeptide(L)'
;MDHLSEVLKILEGALQHNVRKAADYAGLLAEKLEKDGELRQAGMVRQRLAKAPMQTLSPAAAAQVALPVDSDSQLRTLDEERPIVADIDLVLPENAATRVDEFVRSIFAAEKLAAAGIHHPARLLFSGPPGCGKTQAARMIAASLELPLLTVRCDTLVSSLLGQTSRNLRRVFEHAESRPCVLFLDEFDALAKSRADEREVGELQRIVIALLQNIDALSPETILVAATNHEELLDRAVWRRFAWRITLGLPDDDLRQMLWKKKIGQYWNDELDENQLSALSVGLSGAGIEHVAHDAIRHAILNDHVQIDPVDLIRRLGLVVAMNNGIMLETKEKEIEFLRQWAPRLLAIRKLANYYGISQRQVNNADKGESHGRKRRKPNSDRPSP
;
A
#
# COMPACT_ATOMS: atom_id res chain seq x y z
N MET A 1 -32.83 -5.16 9.96
CA MET A 1 -31.91 -4.89 11.10
C MET A 1 -30.57 -4.34 10.60
N ASP A 2 -30.49 -4.03 9.31
CA ASP A 2 -29.24 -3.97 8.56
C ASP A 2 -28.50 -2.64 8.72
N HIS A 3 -29.13 -1.66 9.37
CA HIS A 3 -28.56 -0.34 9.68
C HIS A 3 -28.59 0.00 11.18
N LEU A 4 -28.70 -1.00 12.04
CA LEU A 4 -28.75 -0.79 13.49
C LEU A 4 -27.48 -0.09 14.01
N SER A 5 -26.31 -0.40 13.42
CA SER A 5 -25.04 0.20 13.80
C SER A 5 -25.01 1.71 13.60
N GLU A 6 -25.47 2.18 12.44
CA GLU A 6 -25.57 3.62 12.17
C GLU A 6 -26.56 4.29 13.13
N VAL A 7 -27.71 3.65 13.41
CA VAL A 7 -28.70 4.18 14.37
C VAL A 7 -28.12 4.32 15.78
N LEU A 8 -27.37 3.33 16.26
CA LEU A 8 -26.73 3.43 17.58
C LEU A 8 -25.63 4.49 17.61
N LYS A 9 -24.83 4.62 16.55
CA LYS A 9 -23.80 5.67 16.46
C LYS A 9 -24.39 7.09 16.40
N ILE A 10 -25.55 7.25 15.77
CA ILE A 10 -26.32 8.51 15.81
C ILE A 10 -26.75 8.82 17.26
N LEU A 11 -27.26 7.82 17.98
CA LEU A 11 -27.67 7.97 19.38
C LEU A 11 -26.47 8.28 20.29
N GLU A 12 -25.35 7.60 20.10
CA GLU A 12 -24.13 7.84 20.88
C GLU A 12 -23.58 9.25 20.64
N GLY A 13 -23.53 9.71 19.38
CA GLY A 13 -23.16 11.09 19.05
C GLY A 13 -24.11 12.11 19.69
N ALA A 14 -25.42 11.83 19.71
CA ALA A 14 -26.42 12.70 20.34
C ALA A 14 -26.28 12.74 21.88
N LEU A 15 -26.03 11.58 22.50
CA LEU A 15 -25.83 11.44 23.95
C LEU A 15 -24.51 12.08 24.43
N GLN A 16 -23.46 12.05 23.60
CA GLN A 16 -22.19 12.72 23.85
C GLN A 16 -22.24 14.24 23.55
N HIS A 17 -23.42 14.80 23.27
CA HIS A 17 -23.62 16.19 22.85
C HIS A 17 -22.80 16.60 21.60
N ASN A 18 -22.40 15.63 20.78
CA ASN A 18 -21.69 15.86 19.53
C ASN A 18 -22.69 15.82 18.36
N VAL A 19 -23.42 16.93 18.21
CA VAL A 19 -24.48 17.09 17.19
C VAL A 19 -23.94 16.86 15.78
N ARG A 20 -22.67 17.22 15.53
CA ARG A 20 -22.02 17.03 14.22
C ARG A 20 -21.75 15.55 13.94
N LYS A 21 -21.16 14.81 14.88
CA LYS A 21 -20.95 13.35 14.76
C LYS A 21 -22.26 12.62 14.50
N ALA A 22 -23.32 12.96 15.25
CA ALA A 22 -24.66 12.40 15.05
C ALA A 22 -25.23 12.72 13.66
N ALA A 23 -25.02 13.94 13.16
CA ALA A 23 -25.46 14.35 11.83
C ALA A 23 -24.70 13.61 10.72
N ASP A 24 -23.39 13.42 10.86
CA ASP A 24 -22.56 12.71 9.87
C ASP A 24 -22.94 11.23 9.77
N TYR A 25 -23.16 10.54 10.90
CA TYR A 25 -23.67 9.16 10.90
C TYR A 25 -25.09 9.05 10.32
N ALA A 26 -25.96 10.02 10.58
CA ALA A 26 -27.29 10.07 9.98
C ALA A 26 -27.24 10.34 8.46
N GLY A 27 -26.26 11.13 7.99
CA GLY A 27 -25.99 11.32 6.56
C GLY A 27 -25.56 10.02 5.89
N LEU A 28 -24.62 9.29 6.52
CA LEU A 28 -24.16 7.98 6.05
C LEU A 28 -25.30 6.96 5.98
N LEU A 29 -26.17 6.93 7.00
CA LEU A 29 -27.36 6.09 7.01
C LEU A 29 -28.28 6.39 5.81
N ALA A 30 -28.51 7.67 5.51
CA ALA A 30 -29.34 8.07 4.38
C ALA A 30 -28.73 7.63 3.03
N GLU A 31 -27.42 7.75 2.86
CA GLU A 31 -26.72 7.30 1.64
C GLU A 31 -26.83 5.77 1.46
N LYS A 32 -26.66 4.99 2.53
CA LYS A 32 -26.82 3.53 2.48
C LYS A 32 -28.25 3.12 2.13
N LEU A 33 -29.25 3.72 2.79
CA LEU A 33 -30.66 3.49 2.49
C LEU A 33 -31.01 3.83 1.04
N GLU A 34 -30.43 4.88 0.45
CA GLU A 34 -30.61 5.24 -0.96
C GLU A 34 -30.05 4.15 -1.90
N LYS A 35 -28.85 3.63 -1.61
CA LYS A 35 -28.24 2.54 -2.41
C LYS A 35 -29.04 1.25 -2.32
N ASP A 36 -29.59 0.94 -1.15
CA ASP A 36 -30.41 -0.25 -0.92
C ASP A 36 -31.85 -0.12 -1.49
N GLY A 37 -32.16 1.03 -2.12
CA GLY A 37 -33.45 1.29 -2.76
C GLY A 37 -34.54 1.79 -1.80
N GLU A 38 -34.23 2.03 -0.53
CA GLU A 38 -35.13 2.56 0.50
C GLU A 38 -35.26 4.10 0.44
N LEU A 39 -35.61 4.62 -0.74
CA LEU A 39 -35.65 6.07 -1.04
C LEU A 39 -36.55 6.88 -0.08
N ARG A 40 -37.64 6.27 0.42
CA ARG A 40 -38.56 6.94 1.34
C ARG A 40 -37.94 7.14 2.72
N GLN A 41 -37.30 6.10 3.27
CA GLN A 41 -36.61 6.14 4.55
C GLN A 41 -35.42 7.08 4.50
N ALA A 42 -34.60 7.01 3.44
CA ALA A 42 -33.50 7.94 3.22
C ALA A 42 -33.98 9.40 3.16
N GLY A 43 -35.05 9.66 2.39
CA GLY A 43 -35.66 10.99 2.31
C GLY A 43 -36.15 11.51 3.67
N MET A 44 -36.71 10.65 4.52
CA MET A 44 -37.12 11.02 5.89
C MET A 44 -35.92 11.40 6.76
N VAL A 45 -34.81 10.66 6.68
CA VAL A 45 -33.57 10.95 7.42
C VAL A 45 -32.98 12.28 6.95
N ARG A 46 -32.86 12.51 5.64
CA ARG A 46 -32.36 13.79 5.08
C ARG A 46 -33.25 14.98 5.44
N GLN A 47 -34.58 14.80 5.41
CA GLN A 47 -35.51 15.86 5.78
C GLN A 47 -35.40 16.22 7.27
N ARG A 48 -35.17 15.23 8.14
CA ARG A 48 -34.94 15.45 9.58
C ARG A 48 -33.60 16.15 9.82
N LEU A 49 -32.55 15.76 9.10
CA LEU A 49 -31.24 16.43 9.13
C LEU A 49 -31.34 17.91 8.70
N ALA A 50 -32.07 18.20 7.62
CA ALA A 50 -32.25 19.56 7.13
C ALA A 50 -33.06 20.46 8.08
N LYS A 51 -33.90 19.85 8.94
CA LYS A 51 -34.72 20.55 9.95
C LYS A 51 -34.05 20.62 11.32
N ALA A 52 -32.96 19.88 11.55
CA ALA A 52 -32.20 19.99 12.77
C ALA A 52 -31.62 21.42 12.85
N PRO A 53 -31.74 22.11 13.99
CA PRO A 53 -31.20 23.45 14.10
C PRO A 53 -29.69 23.39 13.87
N MET A 54 -29.20 23.98 12.78
CA MET A 54 -27.79 24.34 12.58
C MET A 54 -27.33 25.43 13.58
N GLN A 55 -27.84 25.41 14.81
CA GLN A 55 -27.48 26.37 15.85
C GLN A 55 -26.19 25.92 16.50
N THR A 56 -25.09 26.31 15.84
CA THR A 56 -23.70 26.60 16.33
C THR A 56 -22.64 26.44 15.23
N LEU A 57 -23.02 26.40 13.94
CA LEU A 57 -22.05 26.73 12.90
C LEU A 57 -22.01 28.25 12.76
N SER A 58 -21.13 28.91 13.51
CA SER A 58 -20.79 30.29 13.17
C SER A 58 -20.33 30.33 11.70
N PRO A 59 -20.47 31.46 11.00
CA PRO A 59 -19.90 31.59 9.65
C PRO A 59 -18.40 31.27 9.58
N ALA A 60 -17.69 31.31 10.73
CA ALA A 60 -16.30 30.87 10.85
C ALA A 60 -16.12 29.34 10.93
N ALA A 61 -17.14 28.57 11.35
CA ALA A 61 -17.12 27.10 11.36
C ALA A 61 -17.47 26.49 9.99
N ALA A 62 -18.29 27.18 9.19
CA ALA A 62 -18.49 26.82 7.77
C ALA A 62 -17.24 27.10 6.92
N ALA A 63 -16.35 27.99 7.38
CA ALA A 63 -15.09 28.36 6.74
C ALA A 63 -13.89 27.47 7.11
N GLN A 64 -14.07 26.39 7.88
CA GLN A 64 -12.98 25.47 8.27
C GLN A 64 -13.25 24.00 7.89
N VAL A 65 -13.78 23.79 6.68
CA VAL A 65 -13.57 22.53 5.93
C VAL A 65 -12.21 22.58 5.20
N ALA A 66 -11.22 23.28 5.77
CA ALA A 66 -9.84 23.11 5.36
C ALA A 66 -9.34 21.86 6.08
N LEU A 67 -8.95 20.83 5.31
CA LEU A 67 -8.06 19.78 5.81
C LEU A 67 -6.96 20.46 6.65
N PRO A 68 -6.56 19.92 7.82
CA PRO A 68 -5.52 20.54 8.63
C PRO A 68 -4.29 20.81 7.76
N VAL A 69 -4.11 22.08 7.42
CA VAL A 69 -3.00 22.60 6.64
C VAL A 69 -2.00 23.14 7.63
N ASP A 70 -0.74 22.81 7.40
CA ASP A 70 0.34 23.42 8.15
C ASP A 70 0.42 24.92 7.77
N SER A 71 0.43 25.79 8.78
CA SER A 71 0.21 27.23 8.63
C SER A 71 1.35 27.96 7.93
N ASP A 72 2.55 27.35 7.83
CA ASP A 72 3.71 27.94 7.16
C ASP A 72 4.01 27.29 5.79
N SER A 73 3.72 25.99 5.60
CA SER A 73 4.08 25.27 4.37
C SER A 73 2.96 25.14 3.33
N GLN A 74 1.71 25.44 3.69
CA GLN A 74 0.49 25.10 2.91
C GLN A 74 0.36 23.61 2.55
N LEU A 75 1.19 22.73 3.13
CA LEU A 75 1.12 21.30 2.88
C LEU A 75 -0.10 20.73 3.61
N ARG A 76 -0.88 19.93 2.89
CA ARG A 76 -1.98 19.17 3.47
C ARG A 76 -1.38 18.11 4.39
N THR A 77 -1.64 18.22 5.69
CA THR A 77 -1.22 17.20 6.68
C THR A 77 -2.07 15.93 6.56
N LEU A 78 -3.19 16.04 5.85
CA LEU A 78 -4.24 15.03 5.72
C LEU A 78 -4.73 15.02 4.27
N ASP A 79 -4.68 13.86 3.64
CA ASP A 79 -5.34 13.62 2.35
C ASP A 79 -6.63 12.85 2.58
N GLU A 80 -7.72 13.29 1.96
CA GLU A 80 -9.02 12.62 2.02
C GLU A 80 -9.37 12.03 0.64
N GLU A 81 -9.67 10.74 0.63
CA GLU A 81 -10.14 10.01 -0.54
C GLU A 81 -11.44 9.27 -0.20
N ARG A 82 -12.32 9.07 -1.19
CA ARG A 82 -13.46 8.15 -1.09
C ARG A 82 -13.23 7.00 -2.07
N PRO A 83 -12.49 5.95 -1.67
CA PRO A 83 -12.13 4.88 -2.58
C PRO A 83 -13.35 4.01 -2.91
N ILE A 84 -13.41 3.50 -4.14
CA ILE A 84 -14.44 2.57 -4.63
C ILE A 84 -13.77 1.24 -4.92
N VAL A 85 -14.39 0.12 -4.54
CA VAL A 85 -13.81 -1.22 -4.70
C VAL A 85 -13.41 -1.52 -6.15
N ALA A 86 -14.18 -1.04 -7.13
CA ALA A 86 -13.91 -1.23 -8.55
C ALA A 86 -12.58 -0.61 -9.02
N ASP A 87 -12.12 0.46 -8.35
CA ASP A 87 -10.89 1.17 -8.71
C ASP A 87 -9.65 0.58 -8.01
N ILE A 88 -9.83 -0.45 -7.17
CA ILE A 88 -8.77 -1.01 -6.35
C ILE A 88 -8.25 -2.29 -6.99
N ASP A 89 -7.18 -2.12 -7.75
CA ASP A 89 -6.44 -3.23 -8.31
C ASP A 89 -5.46 -3.83 -7.30
N LEU A 90 -6.01 -4.61 -6.35
CA LEU A 90 -5.26 -5.35 -5.34
C LEU A 90 -5.51 -6.85 -5.47
N VAL A 91 -4.47 -7.65 -5.24
CA VAL A 91 -4.56 -9.09 -5.01
C VAL A 91 -3.78 -9.38 -3.73
N LEU A 92 -4.42 -10.04 -2.78
CA LEU A 92 -3.81 -10.40 -1.49
C LEU A 92 -3.60 -11.92 -1.44
N PRO A 93 -2.57 -12.41 -0.71
CA PRO A 93 -2.47 -13.82 -0.36
C PRO A 93 -3.73 -14.26 0.41
N GLU A 94 -4.15 -15.51 0.26
CA GLU A 94 -5.40 -16.03 0.84
C GLU A 94 -5.50 -15.80 2.37
N ASN A 95 -4.41 -16.04 3.10
CA ASN A 95 -4.34 -15.81 4.54
C ASN A 95 -4.53 -14.34 4.91
N ALA A 96 -3.94 -13.43 4.14
CA ALA A 96 -4.06 -11.99 4.37
C ALA A 96 -5.47 -11.50 4.00
N ALA A 97 -6.03 -11.98 2.87
CA ALA A 97 -7.37 -11.65 2.43
C ALA A 97 -8.41 -12.07 3.47
N THR A 98 -8.33 -13.31 3.97
CA THR A 98 -9.19 -13.82 5.05
C THR A 98 -9.09 -12.95 6.30
N ARG A 99 -7.87 -12.57 6.70
CA ARG A 99 -7.66 -11.76 7.90
C ARG A 99 -8.17 -10.31 7.75
N VAL A 100 -8.10 -9.74 6.56
CA VAL A 100 -8.73 -8.44 6.24
C VAL A 100 -10.25 -8.53 6.27
N ASP A 101 -10.84 -9.58 5.69
CA ASP A 101 -12.29 -9.83 5.74
C ASP A 101 -12.79 -10.01 7.17
N GLU A 102 -12.09 -10.79 8.00
CA GLU A 102 -12.37 -10.91 9.44
C GLU A 102 -12.33 -9.56 10.16
N PHE A 103 -11.34 -8.71 9.85
CA PHE A 103 -11.24 -7.36 10.42
C PHE A 103 -12.46 -6.51 10.04
N VAL A 104 -12.81 -6.47 8.76
CA VAL A 104 -13.98 -5.73 8.25
C VAL A 104 -15.28 -6.24 8.89
N ARG A 105 -15.48 -7.56 8.96
CA ARG A 105 -16.64 -8.17 9.62
C ARG A 105 -16.70 -7.84 11.11
N SER A 106 -15.56 -7.75 11.79
CA SER A 106 -15.51 -7.39 13.20
C SER A 106 -16.04 -5.98 13.46
N ILE A 107 -15.85 -5.05 12.51
CA ILE A 107 -16.37 -3.68 12.58
C ILE A 107 -17.89 -3.69 12.47
N PHE A 108 -18.45 -4.45 11.53
CA PHE A 108 -19.91 -4.61 11.41
C PHE A 108 -20.53 -5.34 12.60
N ALA A 109 -19.80 -6.27 13.21
CA ALA A 109 -20.25 -7.06 14.36
C ALA A 109 -19.89 -6.44 15.73
N ALA A 110 -19.42 -5.18 15.77
CA ALA A 110 -18.86 -4.56 16.98
C ALA A 110 -19.82 -4.65 18.20
N GLU A 111 -21.12 -4.45 17.99
CA GLU A 111 -22.12 -4.55 19.06
C GLU A 111 -22.28 -5.97 19.61
N LYS A 112 -22.30 -6.98 18.72
CA LYS A 112 -22.40 -8.38 19.12
C LYS A 112 -21.18 -8.81 19.93
N LEU A 113 -20.00 -8.32 19.53
CA LEU A 113 -18.76 -8.53 20.25
C LEU A 113 -18.78 -7.85 21.62
N ALA A 114 -19.23 -6.58 21.68
CA ALA A 114 -19.37 -5.85 22.93
C ALA A 114 -20.37 -6.51 23.90
N ALA A 115 -21.49 -7.04 23.39
CA ALA A 115 -22.47 -7.79 24.19
C ALA A 115 -21.88 -9.10 24.76
N ALA A 116 -20.87 -9.67 24.11
CA ALA A 116 -20.11 -10.82 24.61
C ALA A 116 -18.92 -10.41 25.51
N GLY A 117 -18.77 -9.12 25.83
CA GLY A 117 -17.66 -8.60 26.64
C GLY A 117 -16.34 -8.45 25.86
N ILE A 118 -16.36 -8.61 24.54
CA ILE A 118 -15.20 -8.46 23.67
C ILE A 118 -15.14 -7.01 23.18
N HIS A 119 -14.38 -6.19 23.90
CA HIS A 119 -14.11 -4.80 23.52
C HIS A 119 -12.72 -4.71 22.89
N HIS A 120 -12.64 -4.69 21.56
CA HIS A 120 -11.38 -4.52 20.87
C HIS A 120 -11.46 -3.32 19.92
N PRO A 121 -10.56 -2.34 20.05
CA PRO A 121 -10.59 -1.19 19.16
C PRO A 121 -10.24 -1.64 17.73
N ALA A 122 -10.91 -1.05 16.74
CA ALA A 122 -10.73 -1.37 15.32
C ALA A 122 -9.39 -0.84 14.78
N ARG A 123 -8.27 -1.40 15.27
CA ARG A 123 -6.90 -0.95 14.99
C ARG A 123 -6.10 -2.05 14.30
N LEU A 124 -5.73 -1.81 13.05
CA LEU A 124 -5.00 -2.73 12.19
C LEU A 124 -3.62 -2.18 11.81
N LEU A 125 -2.58 -3.01 11.93
CA LEU A 125 -1.24 -2.71 11.44
C LEU A 125 -0.88 -3.67 10.31
N PHE A 126 -0.57 -3.11 9.14
CA PHE A 126 0.08 -3.81 8.04
C PHE A 126 1.60 -3.68 8.15
N SER A 127 2.31 -4.80 8.00
CA SER A 127 3.77 -4.83 7.93
C SER A 127 4.28 -5.60 6.72
N GLY A 128 5.52 -5.36 6.31
CA GLY A 128 6.20 -6.14 5.27
C GLY A 128 6.91 -5.26 4.24
N PRO A 129 7.64 -5.85 3.28
CA PRO A 129 8.46 -5.10 2.34
C PRO A 129 7.67 -4.11 1.47
N PRO A 130 8.35 -3.09 0.90
CA PRO A 130 7.72 -2.12 0.01
C PRO A 130 7.14 -2.79 -1.24
N GLY A 131 6.05 -2.22 -1.78
CA GLY A 131 5.43 -2.71 -3.01
C GLY A 131 4.56 -3.97 -2.87
N CYS A 132 4.18 -4.37 -1.65
CA CYS A 132 3.31 -5.54 -1.40
C CYS A 132 1.83 -5.17 -1.12
N GLY A 133 1.41 -3.95 -1.50
CA GLY A 133 -0.01 -3.57 -1.50
C GLY A 133 -0.59 -3.08 -0.16
N LYS A 134 0.23 -2.69 0.83
CA LYS A 134 -0.24 -2.19 2.14
C LYS A 134 -1.17 -0.97 2.02
N THR A 135 -0.76 0.06 1.28
CA THR A 135 -1.57 1.27 1.02
C THR A 135 -2.85 0.95 0.26
N GLN A 136 -2.79 0.07 -0.74
CA GLN A 136 -3.96 -0.41 -1.48
C GLN A 136 -4.92 -1.21 -0.58
N ALA A 137 -4.40 -1.98 0.40
CA ALA A 137 -5.22 -2.72 1.35
C ALA A 137 -5.98 -1.79 2.30
N ALA A 138 -5.37 -0.68 2.72
CA ALA A 138 -6.07 0.35 3.49
C ALA A 138 -7.21 1.00 2.67
N ARG A 139 -6.96 1.31 1.39
CA ARG A 139 -8.01 1.76 0.45
C ARG A 139 -9.13 0.73 0.32
N MET A 140 -8.79 -0.57 0.20
CA MET A 140 -9.77 -1.65 0.09
C MET A 140 -10.67 -1.73 1.32
N ILE A 141 -10.08 -1.61 2.51
CA ILE A 141 -10.84 -1.60 3.77
C ILE A 141 -11.81 -0.40 3.81
N ALA A 142 -11.34 0.81 3.50
CA ALA A 142 -12.20 1.99 3.49
C ALA A 142 -13.34 1.87 2.46
N ALA A 143 -13.04 1.38 1.27
CA ALA A 143 -14.04 1.14 0.23
C ALA A 143 -15.07 0.08 0.64
N SER A 144 -14.63 -1.02 1.27
CA SER A 144 -15.51 -2.09 1.76
C SER A 144 -16.44 -1.64 2.89
N LEU A 145 -16.00 -0.65 3.66
CA LEU A 145 -16.80 -0.06 4.74
C LEU A 145 -17.65 1.12 4.27
N GLU A 146 -17.48 1.54 3.02
CA GLU A 146 -18.08 2.75 2.44
C GLU A 146 -17.77 4.03 3.24
N LEU A 147 -16.54 4.14 3.72
CA LEU A 147 -16.07 5.27 4.53
C LEU A 147 -14.98 6.05 3.79
N PRO A 148 -14.87 7.38 4.04
CA PRO A 148 -13.73 8.14 3.56
C PRO A 148 -12.42 7.62 4.20
N LEU A 149 -11.37 7.58 3.41
CA LEU A 149 -10.00 7.28 3.83
C LEU A 149 -9.27 8.58 4.11
N LEU A 150 -8.85 8.78 5.36
CA LEU A 150 -8.05 9.92 5.78
C LEU A 150 -6.60 9.47 5.94
N THR A 151 -5.74 9.85 5.00
CA THR A 151 -4.33 9.43 4.98
C THR A 151 -3.44 10.48 5.60
N VAL A 152 -2.58 10.03 6.52
CA VAL A 152 -1.53 10.81 7.17
C VAL A 152 -0.22 10.11 6.89
N ARG A 153 0.71 10.78 6.22
CA ARG A 153 2.05 10.23 6.00
C ARG A 153 2.96 10.62 7.17
N CYS A 154 3.47 9.62 7.89
CA CYS A 154 4.22 9.86 9.12
C CYS A 154 5.59 10.51 8.89
N ASP A 155 6.19 10.33 7.71
CA ASP A 155 7.43 11.00 7.29
C ASP A 155 7.30 12.53 7.25
N THR A 156 6.17 13.02 6.75
CA THR A 156 5.86 14.45 6.60
C THR A 156 5.73 15.10 7.97
N LEU A 157 5.14 14.38 8.94
CA LEU A 157 4.97 14.85 10.32
C LEU A 157 6.32 15.03 11.05
N VAL A 158 7.30 14.18 10.78
CA VAL A 158 8.63 14.27 11.40
C VAL A 158 9.41 15.49 10.89
N SER A 159 9.18 15.89 9.63
CA SER A 159 9.86 17.01 8.99
C SER A 159 9.35 18.41 9.40
N SER A 160 8.09 18.52 9.86
CA SER A 160 7.51 19.79 10.29
C SER A 160 7.97 20.16 11.71
N LEU A 161 8.16 21.45 11.98
CA LEU A 161 8.64 22.02 13.24
C LEU A 161 8.04 21.33 14.48
N LEU A 162 8.89 20.68 15.27
CA LEU A 162 8.57 19.69 16.32
C LEU A 162 7.53 20.13 17.36
N GLY A 163 7.40 21.45 17.61
CA GLY A 163 6.38 22.01 18.50
C GLY A 163 4.98 22.12 17.88
N GLN A 164 4.89 22.33 16.57
CA GLN A 164 3.64 22.41 15.81
C GLN A 164 3.14 21.01 15.45
N THR A 165 4.03 20.04 15.21
CA THR A 165 3.70 18.65 14.88
C THR A 165 2.75 18.01 15.89
N SER A 166 3.01 18.14 17.20
CA SER A 166 2.14 17.53 18.22
C SER A 166 0.72 18.10 18.23
N ARG A 167 0.57 19.42 18.00
CA ARG A 167 -0.76 20.07 17.89
C ARG A 167 -1.46 19.71 16.59
N ASN A 168 -0.73 19.67 15.47
CA ASN A 168 -1.29 19.28 14.18
C ASN A 168 -1.74 17.82 14.19
N LEU A 169 -0.94 16.93 14.80
CA LEU A 169 -1.28 15.54 15.00
C LEU A 169 -2.56 15.38 15.82
N ARG A 170 -2.65 16.09 16.94
CA ARG A 170 -3.87 16.08 17.76
C ARG A 170 -5.10 16.55 16.98
N ARG A 171 -4.98 17.63 16.19
CA ARG A 171 -6.07 18.12 15.33
C ARG A 171 -6.49 17.09 14.28
N VAL A 172 -5.54 16.36 13.70
CA VAL A 172 -5.82 15.29 12.74
C VAL A 172 -6.62 14.16 13.39
N PHE A 173 -6.22 13.74 14.59
CA PHE A 173 -6.92 12.68 15.34
C PHE A 173 -8.31 13.13 15.80
N GLU A 174 -8.44 14.34 16.35
CA GLU A 174 -9.73 14.95 16.72
C GLU A 174 -10.65 15.09 15.50
N HIS A 175 -10.09 15.45 14.33
CA HIS A 175 -10.85 15.53 13.09
C HIS A 175 -11.35 14.15 12.63
N ALA A 176 -10.48 13.13 12.68
CA ALA A 176 -10.86 11.76 12.34
C ALA A 176 -11.92 11.20 13.30
N GLU A 177 -11.82 11.49 14.60
CA GLU A 177 -12.81 11.06 15.60
C GLU A 177 -14.17 11.78 15.47
N SER A 178 -14.18 12.99 14.93
CA SER A 178 -15.41 13.79 14.81
C SER A 178 -16.43 13.24 13.81
N ARG A 179 -16.02 12.31 12.92
CA ARG A 179 -16.86 11.78 11.85
C ARG A 179 -16.55 10.32 11.49
N PRO A 180 -17.46 9.60 10.81
CA PRO A 180 -17.20 8.23 10.34
C PRO A 180 -16.11 8.24 9.26
N CYS A 181 -14.96 7.61 9.54
CA CYS A 181 -13.86 7.49 8.59
C CYS A 181 -12.93 6.31 8.93
N VAL A 182 -12.05 5.98 7.98
CA VAL A 182 -10.85 5.18 8.23
C VAL A 182 -9.65 6.12 8.29
N LEU A 183 -9.00 6.22 9.46
CA LEU A 183 -7.74 6.94 9.61
C LEU A 183 -6.59 6.01 9.22
N PHE A 184 -5.82 6.39 8.20
CA PHE A 184 -4.68 5.63 7.70
C PHE A 184 -3.36 6.35 7.98
N LEU A 185 -2.48 5.71 8.75
CA LEU A 185 -1.13 6.18 9.03
C LEU A 185 -0.14 5.43 8.13
N ASP A 186 0.32 6.08 7.06
CA ASP A 186 1.30 5.49 6.14
C ASP A 186 2.74 5.81 6.55
N GLU A 187 3.67 4.97 6.12
CA GLU A 187 5.10 5.05 6.45
C GLU A 187 5.37 5.17 7.96
N PHE A 188 4.69 4.35 8.76
CA PHE A 188 4.78 4.40 10.21
C PHE A 188 6.21 4.15 10.73
N ASP A 189 7.07 3.50 9.94
CA ASP A 189 8.51 3.33 10.21
C ASP A 189 9.33 4.63 10.14
N ALA A 190 8.83 5.69 9.51
CA ALA A 190 9.50 6.99 9.48
C ALA A 190 9.74 7.54 10.91
N LEU A 191 8.86 7.18 11.85
CA LEU A 191 8.97 7.53 13.27
C LEU A 191 10.15 6.86 13.98
N ALA A 192 10.68 5.76 13.41
CA ALA A 192 11.76 4.99 14.00
C ALA A 192 13.13 5.23 13.33
N LYS A 193 13.15 5.64 12.06
CA LYS A 193 14.38 5.79 11.24
C LYS A 193 15.24 7.00 11.61
N SER A 194 14.70 8.04 12.24
CA SER A 194 15.40 9.32 12.46
C SER A 194 16.37 9.34 13.67
N ARG A 195 17.00 8.21 14.02
CA ARG A 195 17.87 8.06 15.22
C ARG A 195 19.33 8.48 15.01
N ALA A 196 19.66 9.23 13.95
CA ALA A 196 21.06 9.50 13.60
C ALA A 196 21.72 10.63 14.43
N ASP A 197 20.94 11.57 14.98
CA ASP A 197 21.46 12.69 15.79
C ASP A 197 20.97 12.65 17.25
N GLU A 198 21.90 12.64 18.21
CA GLU A 198 21.61 12.50 19.66
C GLU A 198 20.64 13.57 20.22
N ARG A 199 20.58 14.76 19.60
CA ARG A 199 19.63 15.82 19.99
C ARG A 199 18.23 15.61 19.42
N GLU A 200 18.13 15.09 18.20
CA GLU A 200 16.85 14.82 17.54
C GLU A 200 16.14 13.61 18.17
N VAL A 201 16.90 12.65 18.68
CA VAL A 201 16.37 11.43 19.34
C VAL A 201 15.38 11.77 20.47
N GLY A 202 15.66 12.78 21.30
CA GLY A 202 14.78 13.17 22.41
C GLY A 202 13.49 13.89 21.97
N GLU A 203 13.49 14.51 20.80
CA GLU A 203 12.32 15.19 20.22
C GLU A 203 11.42 14.22 19.47
N LEU A 204 12.02 13.31 18.71
CA LEU A 204 11.34 12.20 18.07
C LEU A 204 10.64 11.30 19.08
N GLN A 205 11.31 10.93 20.18
CA GLN A 205 10.68 10.16 21.25
C GLN A 205 9.43 10.85 21.80
N ARG A 206 9.46 12.18 21.97
CA ARG A 206 8.28 12.96 22.41
C ARG A 206 7.15 12.91 21.38
N ILE A 207 7.46 12.96 20.09
CA ILE A 207 6.46 12.81 19.01
C ILE A 207 5.85 11.42 19.00
N VAL A 208 6.67 10.37 19.12
CA VAL A 208 6.17 8.98 19.18
C VAL A 208 5.26 8.78 20.39
N ILE A 209 5.66 9.29 21.56
CA ILE A 209 4.81 9.24 22.75
C ILE A 209 3.50 9.99 22.52
N ALA A 210 3.54 11.20 21.96
CA ALA A 210 2.34 11.98 21.66
C ALA A 210 1.43 11.25 20.66
N LEU A 211 1.98 10.64 19.61
CA LEU A 211 1.21 9.84 18.65
C LEU A 211 0.52 8.66 19.33
N LEU A 212 1.25 7.90 20.14
CA LEU A 212 0.70 6.76 20.87
C LEU A 212 -0.39 7.21 21.87
N GLN A 213 -0.21 8.35 22.53
CA GLN A 213 -1.22 8.95 23.40
C GLN A 213 -2.48 9.34 22.62
N ASN A 214 -2.34 9.91 21.41
CA ASN A 214 -3.49 10.22 20.56
C ASN A 214 -4.18 8.93 20.08
N ILE A 215 -3.44 7.88 19.73
CA ILE A 215 -4.02 6.56 19.42
C ILE A 215 -4.79 5.99 20.61
N ASP A 216 -4.22 6.07 21.82
CA ASP A 216 -4.86 5.58 23.04
C ASP A 216 -6.12 6.40 23.39
N ALA A 217 -6.17 7.68 23.05
CA ALA A 217 -7.31 8.57 23.26
C ALA A 217 -8.47 8.39 22.26
N LEU A 218 -8.21 7.80 21.08
CA LEU A 218 -9.26 7.55 20.08
C LEU A 218 -10.37 6.66 20.64
N SER A 219 -11.62 7.05 20.38
CA SER A 219 -12.78 6.19 20.62
C SER A 219 -12.59 4.79 20.00
N PRO A 220 -13.10 3.72 20.65
CA PRO A 220 -13.04 2.37 20.11
C PRO A 220 -13.71 2.21 18.73
N GLU A 221 -14.63 3.12 18.41
CA GLU A 221 -15.37 3.17 17.15
C GLU A 221 -14.52 3.70 15.98
N THR A 222 -13.49 4.50 16.27
CA THR A 222 -12.60 5.06 15.25
C THR A 222 -11.76 3.94 14.65
N ILE A 223 -11.88 3.75 13.34
CA ILE A 223 -11.13 2.73 12.61
C ILE A 223 -9.76 3.30 12.26
N LEU A 224 -8.72 2.66 12.79
CA LEU A 224 -7.33 3.04 12.57
C LEU A 224 -6.62 1.94 11.79
N VAL A 225 -6.02 2.29 10.67
CA VAL A 225 -5.13 1.43 9.91
C VAL A 225 -3.74 2.08 9.89
N ALA A 226 -2.69 1.32 10.07
CA ALA A 226 -1.32 1.79 9.90
C ALA A 226 -0.53 0.85 8.99
N ALA A 227 0.46 1.36 8.28
CA ALA A 227 1.35 0.57 7.44
C ALA A 227 2.82 0.89 7.75
N THR A 228 3.65 -0.15 7.82
CA THR A 228 5.10 -0.04 7.96
C THR A 228 5.83 -0.88 6.92
N ASN A 229 6.93 -0.36 6.38
CA ASN A 229 7.84 -1.14 5.53
C ASN A 229 8.90 -1.91 6.35
N HIS A 230 9.14 -1.49 7.58
CA HIS A 230 10.24 -1.95 8.44
C HIS A 230 9.70 -2.20 9.85
N GLU A 231 9.15 -3.39 10.06
CA GLU A 231 8.52 -3.75 11.34
C GLU A 231 9.51 -3.91 12.48
N GLU A 232 10.76 -4.28 12.14
CA GLU A 232 11.89 -4.42 13.05
C GLU A 232 12.29 -3.10 13.72
N LEU A 233 11.93 -1.97 13.11
CA LEU A 233 12.20 -0.65 13.66
C LEU A 233 11.15 -0.20 14.70
N LEU A 234 9.99 -0.87 14.76
CA LEU A 234 8.89 -0.48 15.63
C LEU A 234 9.09 -0.97 17.07
N ASP A 235 8.93 -0.06 18.03
CA ASP A 235 8.97 -0.38 19.46
C ASP A 235 7.79 -1.28 19.86
N ARG A 236 8.02 -2.18 20.83
CA ARG A 236 7.00 -3.02 21.49
C ARG A 236 5.77 -2.23 21.96
N ALA A 237 5.92 -0.96 22.32
CA ALA A 237 4.83 -0.08 22.71
C ALA A 237 3.78 0.08 21.60
N VAL A 238 4.21 0.20 20.34
CA VAL A 238 3.34 0.32 19.15
C VAL A 238 2.51 -0.94 18.99
N TRP A 239 3.17 -2.10 18.99
CA TRP A 239 2.52 -3.40 18.79
C TRP A 239 1.32 -3.61 19.72
N ARG A 240 1.42 -3.19 20.99
CA ARG A 240 0.34 -3.34 21.98
C ARG A 240 -0.95 -2.58 21.65
N ARG A 241 -0.89 -1.55 20.79
CA ARG A 241 -2.06 -0.74 20.39
C ARG A 241 -2.78 -1.30 19.17
N PHE A 242 -2.10 -2.15 18.40
CA PHE A 242 -2.66 -2.77 17.21
C PHE A 242 -3.11 -4.18 17.53
N ALA A 243 -4.42 -4.21 17.77
CA ALA A 243 -5.30 -5.34 17.90
C ALA A 243 -5.14 -6.38 16.80
N TRP A 244 -5.13 -5.90 15.56
CA TRP A 244 -5.02 -6.69 14.35
C TRP A 244 -3.66 -6.41 13.71
N ARG A 245 -3.01 -7.48 13.23
CA ARG A 245 -1.69 -7.41 12.60
C ARG A 245 -1.69 -8.33 11.41
N ILE A 246 -1.31 -7.80 10.25
CA ILE A 246 -1.27 -8.54 9.00
C ILE A 246 0.06 -8.24 8.32
N THR A 247 0.85 -9.28 8.10
CA THR A 247 2.12 -9.18 7.38
C THR A 247 1.89 -9.50 5.91
N LEU A 248 2.21 -8.54 5.03
CA LEU A 248 2.19 -8.69 3.59
C LEU A 248 3.62 -8.87 3.10
N GLY A 249 4.03 -10.13 2.94
CA GLY A 249 5.33 -10.52 2.40
C GLY A 249 5.41 -10.41 0.89
N LEU A 250 6.56 -10.81 0.34
CA LEU A 250 6.70 -11.03 -1.09
C LEU A 250 5.69 -12.10 -1.56
N PRO A 251 5.13 -11.97 -2.77
CA PRO A 251 4.13 -12.89 -3.27
C PRO A 251 4.69 -14.31 -3.42
N ASP A 252 3.90 -15.31 -3.00
CA ASP A 252 4.15 -16.72 -3.27
C ASP A 252 3.88 -17.08 -4.74
N ASP A 253 4.05 -18.34 -5.10
CA ASP A 253 3.91 -18.77 -6.49
C ASP A 253 2.52 -18.48 -7.06
N ASP A 254 1.47 -18.90 -6.35
CA ASP A 254 0.09 -18.71 -6.77
C ASP A 254 -0.27 -17.22 -6.90
N LEU A 255 0.19 -16.39 -5.95
CA LEU A 255 -0.03 -14.95 -6.03
C LEU A 255 0.73 -14.31 -7.20
N ARG A 256 1.95 -14.75 -7.52
CA ARG A 256 2.68 -14.24 -8.69
C ARG A 256 1.96 -14.59 -9.99
N GLN A 257 1.41 -15.80 -10.12
CA GLN A 257 0.62 -16.20 -11.30
C GLN A 257 -0.63 -15.29 -11.46
N MET A 258 -1.38 -15.10 -10.37
CA MET A 258 -2.55 -14.21 -10.36
C MET A 258 -2.18 -12.77 -10.72
N LEU A 259 -1.08 -12.25 -10.19
CA LEU A 259 -0.59 -10.91 -10.48
C LEU A 259 -0.23 -10.75 -11.95
N TRP A 260 0.49 -11.70 -12.56
CA TRP A 260 0.84 -11.63 -13.97
C TRP A 260 -0.40 -11.60 -14.86
N LYS A 261 -1.34 -12.52 -14.65
CA LYS A 261 -2.60 -12.55 -15.40
C LYS A 261 -3.37 -11.24 -15.26
N LYS A 262 -3.51 -10.74 -14.03
CA LYS A 262 -4.29 -9.53 -13.75
C LYS A 262 -3.65 -8.27 -14.33
N LYS A 263 -2.33 -8.10 -14.17
CA LYS A 263 -1.60 -6.88 -14.58
C LYS A 263 -1.36 -6.80 -16.08
N ILE A 264 -1.21 -7.93 -16.77
CA ILE A 264 -1.12 -7.96 -18.24
C ILE A 264 -2.52 -7.80 -18.87
N GLY A 265 -3.53 -8.45 -18.29
CA GLY A 265 -4.92 -8.32 -18.71
C GLY A 265 -5.13 -8.60 -20.20
N GLN A 266 -5.75 -7.65 -20.91
CA GLN A 266 -6.12 -7.81 -22.33
C GLN A 266 -4.94 -7.95 -23.29
N TYR A 267 -3.72 -7.57 -22.89
CA TYR A 267 -2.52 -7.67 -23.74
C TYR A 267 -1.82 -9.04 -23.62
N TRP A 268 -2.46 -10.00 -22.94
CA TRP A 268 -1.94 -11.34 -22.75
C TRP A 268 -1.70 -12.02 -24.10
N ASN A 269 -0.58 -12.74 -24.18
CA ASN A 269 -0.19 -13.55 -25.33
C ASN A 269 -0.26 -15.02 -24.93
N ASP A 270 -0.95 -15.85 -25.72
CA ASP A 270 -1.16 -17.28 -25.42
C ASP A 270 0.13 -18.11 -25.45
N GLU A 271 1.23 -17.58 -26.00
CA GLU A 271 2.56 -18.19 -25.87
C GLU A 271 3.17 -18.03 -24.46
N LEU A 272 2.61 -17.16 -23.61
CA LEU A 272 3.05 -16.98 -22.22
C LEU A 272 2.49 -18.07 -21.31
N ASP A 273 3.35 -18.57 -20.44
CA ASP A 273 2.99 -19.53 -19.39
C ASP A 273 3.15 -18.85 -18.03
N GLU A 274 2.05 -18.80 -17.27
CA GLU A 274 2.01 -18.20 -15.95
C GLU A 274 2.96 -18.89 -14.95
N ASN A 275 3.14 -20.21 -15.07
CA ASN A 275 4.03 -20.97 -14.20
C ASN A 275 5.48 -20.57 -14.44
N GLN A 276 5.83 -20.34 -15.72
CA GLN A 276 7.17 -19.88 -16.09
C GLN A 276 7.42 -18.45 -15.62
N LEU A 277 6.46 -17.55 -15.83
CA LEU A 277 6.57 -16.17 -15.36
C LEU A 277 6.68 -16.10 -13.83
N SER A 278 5.88 -16.90 -13.12
CA SER A 278 5.94 -17.00 -11.65
C SER A 278 7.29 -17.53 -11.16
N ALA A 279 7.83 -18.58 -11.79
CA ALA A 279 9.12 -19.16 -11.44
C ALA A 279 10.29 -18.18 -11.70
N LEU A 280 10.19 -17.36 -12.75
CA LEU A 280 11.19 -16.34 -13.07
C LEU A 280 11.07 -15.08 -12.20
N SER A 281 9.91 -14.79 -11.63
CA SER A 281 9.67 -13.59 -10.83
C SER A 281 9.84 -13.79 -9.31
N VAL A 282 10.49 -14.88 -8.88
CA VAL A 282 10.82 -15.12 -7.46
C VAL A 282 11.64 -13.95 -6.90
N GLY A 283 11.22 -13.43 -5.75
CA GLY A 283 11.88 -12.32 -5.06
C GLY A 283 11.38 -10.93 -5.48
N LEU A 284 10.53 -10.81 -6.51
CA LEU A 284 9.89 -9.54 -6.85
C LEU A 284 8.67 -9.28 -5.95
N SER A 285 8.46 -8.01 -5.61
CA SER A 285 7.21 -7.55 -4.98
C SER A 285 6.09 -7.44 -6.02
N GLY A 286 4.84 -7.28 -5.55
CA GLY A 286 3.70 -7.04 -6.45
C GLY A 286 3.88 -5.80 -7.34
N ALA A 287 4.43 -4.73 -6.78
CA ALA A 287 4.78 -3.52 -7.53
C ALA A 287 5.89 -3.77 -8.57
N GLY A 288 6.85 -4.66 -8.27
CA GLY A 288 7.88 -5.07 -9.24
C GLY A 288 7.28 -5.82 -10.43
N ILE A 289 6.36 -6.74 -10.19
CA ILE A 289 5.63 -7.46 -11.26
C ILE A 289 4.79 -6.49 -12.08
N GLU A 290 4.04 -5.60 -11.42
CA GLU A 290 3.25 -4.56 -12.09
C GLU A 290 4.12 -3.65 -12.97
N HIS A 291 5.29 -3.24 -12.47
CA HIS A 291 6.23 -2.42 -13.23
C HIS A 291 6.66 -3.11 -14.53
N VAL A 292 7.07 -4.38 -14.46
CA VAL A 292 7.48 -5.15 -15.65
C VAL A 292 6.32 -5.34 -16.62
N ALA A 293 5.13 -5.68 -16.12
CA ALA A 293 3.93 -5.85 -16.94
C ALA A 293 3.58 -4.55 -17.68
N HIS A 294 3.50 -3.43 -16.96
CA HIS A 294 3.18 -2.13 -17.54
C HIS A 294 4.25 -1.65 -18.53
N ASP A 295 5.52 -1.96 -18.29
CA ASP A 295 6.60 -1.61 -19.22
C ASP A 295 6.52 -2.38 -20.54
N ALA A 296 6.18 -3.68 -20.48
CA ALA A 296 5.93 -4.49 -21.66
C ALA A 296 4.66 -4.05 -22.41
N ILE A 297 3.58 -3.72 -21.70
CA ILE A 297 2.34 -3.18 -22.29
C ILE A 297 2.63 -1.86 -22.99
N ARG A 298 3.36 -0.94 -22.34
CA ARG A 298 3.75 0.35 -22.94
C ARG A 298 4.51 0.13 -24.24
N HIS A 299 5.45 -0.81 -24.27
CA HIS A 299 6.19 -1.13 -25.48
C HIS A 299 5.28 -1.73 -26.58
N ALA A 300 4.35 -2.61 -26.23
CA ALA A 300 3.38 -3.14 -27.19
C ALA A 300 2.52 -2.02 -27.80
N ILE A 301 1.97 -1.12 -26.98
CA ILE A 301 1.15 0.01 -27.43
C ILE A 301 1.94 0.94 -28.36
N LEU A 302 3.19 1.29 -27.98
CA LEU A 302 4.02 2.21 -28.78
C LEU A 302 4.43 1.64 -30.14
N ASN A 303 4.33 0.33 -30.34
CA ASN A 303 4.61 -0.35 -31.60
C ASN A 303 3.32 -0.87 -32.27
N ASP A 304 2.14 -0.41 -31.84
CA ASP A 304 0.83 -0.83 -32.37
C ASP A 304 0.57 -2.35 -32.30
N HIS A 305 1.14 -3.03 -31.31
CA HIS A 305 0.90 -4.45 -31.06
C HIS A 305 -0.33 -4.65 -30.17
N VAL A 306 -1.19 -5.60 -30.56
CA VAL A 306 -2.40 -5.97 -29.78
C VAL A 306 -2.05 -6.81 -28.55
N GLN A 307 -0.97 -7.58 -28.61
CA GLN A 307 -0.48 -8.43 -27.53
C GLN A 307 1.00 -8.15 -27.26
N ILE A 308 1.46 -8.46 -26.05
CA ILE A 308 2.87 -8.34 -25.68
C ILE A 308 3.69 -9.41 -26.42
N ASP A 309 4.90 -9.06 -26.84
CA ASP A 309 5.90 -10.03 -27.30
C ASP A 309 6.45 -10.80 -26.09
N PRO A 310 6.30 -12.14 -26.03
CA PRO A 310 6.81 -12.95 -24.93
C PRO A 310 8.30 -12.78 -24.68
N VAL A 311 9.10 -12.58 -25.74
CA VAL A 311 10.55 -12.38 -25.63
C VAL A 311 10.85 -11.04 -24.97
N ASP A 312 10.12 -9.99 -25.34
CA ASP A 312 10.24 -8.65 -24.75
C ASP A 312 9.90 -8.66 -23.26
N LEU A 313 8.80 -9.32 -22.88
CA LEU A 313 8.38 -9.44 -21.48
C LEU A 313 9.42 -10.17 -20.63
N ILE A 314 9.87 -11.34 -21.09
CA ILE A 314 10.83 -12.17 -20.35
C ILE A 314 12.19 -11.44 -20.27
N ARG A 315 12.60 -10.73 -21.33
CA ARG A 315 13.77 -9.86 -21.30
C ARG A 315 13.65 -8.79 -20.21
N ARG A 316 12.55 -8.01 -20.19
CA ARG A 316 12.33 -6.96 -19.19
C ARG A 316 12.31 -7.50 -17.76
N LEU A 317 11.67 -8.65 -17.57
CA LEU A 317 11.71 -9.36 -16.28
C LEU A 317 13.15 -9.70 -15.88
N GLY A 318 13.94 -10.24 -16.80
CA GLY A 318 15.35 -10.53 -16.57
C GLY A 318 16.17 -9.30 -16.19
N LEU A 319 15.94 -8.15 -16.83
CA LEU A 319 16.62 -6.89 -16.49
C LEU A 319 16.29 -6.42 -15.07
N VAL A 320 15.02 -6.48 -14.67
CA VAL A 320 14.60 -6.13 -13.30
C VAL A 320 15.19 -7.10 -12.28
N VAL A 321 15.22 -8.40 -12.59
CA VAL A 321 15.85 -9.41 -11.74
C VAL A 321 17.36 -9.15 -11.61
N ALA A 322 18.05 -8.82 -12.70
CA ALA A 322 19.47 -8.47 -12.68
C ALA A 322 19.72 -7.26 -11.78
N MET A 323 18.93 -6.19 -11.94
CA MET A 323 19.03 -4.97 -11.14
C MET A 323 18.78 -5.23 -9.65
N ASN A 324 17.76 -6.00 -9.30
CA ASN A 324 17.46 -6.35 -7.90
C ASN A 324 18.58 -7.18 -7.26
N ASN A 325 19.31 -7.96 -8.06
CA ASN A 325 20.48 -8.73 -7.60
C ASN A 325 21.80 -7.94 -7.68
N GLY A 326 21.76 -6.64 -8.02
CA GLY A 326 22.96 -5.79 -8.11
C GLY A 326 23.85 -6.10 -9.33
N ILE A 327 23.33 -6.78 -10.34
CA ILE A 327 24.06 -7.12 -11.57
C ILE A 327 23.96 -5.97 -12.55
N MET A 328 25.09 -5.36 -12.91
CA MET A 328 25.16 -4.26 -13.87
C MET A 328 25.32 -4.77 -15.31
N LEU A 329 24.32 -4.51 -16.15
CA LEU A 329 24.29 -4.89 -17.57
C LEU A 329 24.60 -3.66 -18.44
N GLU A 330 25.87 -3.26 -18.48
CA GLU A 330 26.32 -2.02 -19.13
C GLU A 330 26.31 -2.06 -20.67
N THR A 331 26.35 -3.26 -21.25
CA THR A 331 26.41 -3.47 -22.70
C THR A 331 25.37 -4.47 -23.15
N LYS A 332 24.99 -4.40 -24.44
CA LYS A 332 24.07 -5.38 -25.06
C LYS A 332 24.63 -6.80 -24.97
N GLU A 333 25.95 -6.97 -25.05
CA GLU A 333 26.59 -8.29 -24.91
C GLU A 333 26.43 -8.86 -23.50
N LYS A 334 26.70 -8.07 -22.45
CA LYS A 334 26.48 -8.50 -21.05
C LYS A 334 25.03 -8.84 -20.77
N GLU A 335 24.11 -8.05 -21.34
CA GLU A 335 22.68 -8.31 -21.25
C GLU A 335 22.30 -9.65 -21.89
N ILE A 336 22.73 -9.90 -23.14
CA ILE A 336 22.48 -11.16 -23.83
C ILE A 336 23.07 -12.34 -23.05
N GLU A 337 24.30 -12.22 -22.57
CA GLU A 337 24.97 -13.24 -21.75
C GLU A 337 24.15 -13.58 -20.50
N PHE A 338 23.76 -12.57 -19.73
CA PHE A 338 22.94 -12.76 -18.53
C PHE A 338 21.62 -13.44 -18.86
N LEU A 339 20.88 -12.95 -19.86
CA LEU A 339 19.59 -13.49 -20.26
C LEU A 339 19.68 -14.96 -20.72
N ARG A 340 20.77 -15.32 -21.40
CA ARG A 340 21.04 -16.69 -21.83
C ARG A 340 21.34 -17.62 -20.66
N GLN A 341 22.06 -17.15 -19.65
CA GLN A 341 22.34 -17.93 -18.44
C GLN A 341 21.11 -18.06 -17.54
N TRP A 342 20.30 -17.00 -17.44
CA TRP A 342 19.16 -16.92 -16.55
C TRP A 342 17.93 -17.69 -17.06
N ALA A 343 17.59 -17.57 -18.34
CA ALA A 343 16.40 -18.22 -18.93
C ALA A 343 16.71 -18.90 -20.29
N PRO A 344 17.64 -19.87 -20.36
CA PRO A 344 18.19 -20.40 -21.62
C PRO A 344 17.16 -21.03 -22.57
N ARG A 345 16.10 -21.64 -22.01
CA ARG A 345 15.03 -22.30 -22.78
C ARG A 345 14.07 -21.28 -23.40
N LEU A 346 13.74 -20.23 -22.64
CA LEU A 346 12.76 -19.23 -23.05
C LEU A 346 13.39 -18.17 -23.95
N LEU A 347 14.65 -17.83 -23.68
CA LEU A 347 15.46 -16.88 -24.43
C LEU A 347 16.48 -17.63 -25.31
N ALA A 348 15.98 -18.51 -26.17
CA ALA A 348 16.80 -19.24 -27.14
C ALA A 348 17.58 -18.30 -28.07
N ILE A 349 18.75 -18.73 -28.55
CA ILE A 349 19.64 -17.92 -29.42
C ILE A 349 18.88 -17.31 -30.60
N ARG A 350 18.02 -18.09 -31.25
CA ARG A 350 17.21 -17.64 -32.38
C ARG A 350 16.21 -16.55 -31.98
N LYS A 351 15.56 -16.68 -30.82
CA LYS A 351 14.59 -15.70 -30.32
C LYS A 351 15.28 -14.37 -30.01
N LEU A 352 16.41 -14.40 -29.31
CA LEU A 352 17.19 -13.19 -29.02
C LEU A 352 17.76 -12.55 -30.30
N ALA A 353 18.29 -13.36 -31.23
CA ALA A 353 18.82 -12.85 -32.50
C ALA A 353 17.74 -12.06 -33.27
N ASN A 354 16.52 -12.61 -33.34
CA ASN A 354 15.39 -11.95 -33.96
C ASN A 354 15.01 -10.66 -33.21
N TYR A 355 14.90 -10.72 -31.88
CA TYR A 355 14.51 -9.57 -31.05
C TYR A 355 15.49 -8.38 -31.17
N TYR A 356 16.80 -8.63 -31.09
CA TYR A 356 17.80 -7.55 -31.20
C TYR A 356 18.13 -7.17 -32.65
N GLY A 357 17.62 -7.88 -33.66
CA GLY A 357 17.98 -7.66 -35.05
C GLY A 357 19.45 -7.97 -35.36
N ILE A 358 20.04 -8.98 -34.71
CA ILE A 358 21.45 -9.37 -34.87
C ILE A 358 21.58 -10.83 -35.31
N SER A 359 22.78 -11.25 -35.76
CA SER A 359 23.01 -12.64 -36.16
C SER A 359 23.05 -13.59 -34.96
N GLN A 360 22.62 -14.85 -35.15
CA GLN A 360 22.77 -15.92 -34.14
C GLN A 360 24.24 -16.14 -33.71
N ARG A 361 25.20 -15.81 -34.60
CA ARG A 361 26.63 -15.85 -34.28
C ARG A 361 27.02 -14.79 -33.25
N GLN A 362 26.48 -13.57 -33.37
CA GLN A 362 26.73 -12.50 -32.39
C GLN A 362 26.15 -12.84 -31.02
N VAL A 363 24.94 -13.40 -30.97
CA VAL A 363 24.33 -13.90 -29.72
C VAL A 363 25.19 -15.00 -29.09
N ASN A 364 25.65 -15.97 -29.88
CA ASN A 364 26.54 -17.03 -29.40
C ASN A 364 27.90 -16.52 -28.90
N ASN A 365 28.44 -15.47 -29.52
CA ASN A 365 29.69 -14.86 -29.09
C ASN A 365 29.53 -14.14 -27.74
N ALA A 366 28.40 -13.46 -27.54
CA ALA A 366 28.06 -12.85 -26.26
C ALA A 366 27.84 -13.90 -25.16
N ASP A 367 27.12 -14.99 -25.46
CA ASP A 367 26.88 -16.11 -24.51
C ASP A 367 28.19 -16.80 -24.04
N LYS A 368 29.24 -16.78 -24.86
CA LYS A 368 30.57 -17.37 -24.54
C LYS A 368 31.50 -16.42 -23.79
N GLY A 369 31.00 -15.24 -23.43
CA GLY A 369 31.71 -14.02 -23.10
C GLY A 369 32.52 -13.92 -21.81
N GLU A 370 32.93 -15.00 -21.13
CA GLU A 370 33.98 -14.91 -20.08
C GLU A 370 34.78 -16.22 -19.84
N SER A 371 34.76 -17.18 -20.77
CA SER A 371 35.50 -18.46 -20.61
C SER A 371 36.93 -18.47 -21.20
N HIS A 372 37.45 -17.35 -21.70
CA HIS A 372 38.81 -17.25 -22.28
C HIS A 372 39.82 -16.42 -21.47
N GLY A 373 39.48 -15.92 -20.28
CA GLY A 373 40.36 -15.11 -19.43
C GLY A 373 41.28 -15.86 -18.44
N ARG A 374 41.08 -17.17 -18.19
CA ARG A 374 41.91 -17.95 -17.24
C ARG A 374 42.88 -18.92 -17.93
N LYS A 375 43.77 -18.42 -18.79
CA LYS A 375 45.07 -19.10 -18.98
C LYS A 375 46.01 -18.64 -17.87
N ARG A 376 46.16 -19.50 -16.86
CA ARG A 376 47.19 -19.45 -15.81
C ARG A 376 48.50 -18.86 -16.36
N ARG A 377 48.86 -17.63 -15.95
CA ARG A 377 50.26 -17.22 -15.93
C ARG A 377 50.96 -18.16 -14.94
N LYS A 378 51.83 -19.04 -15.44
CA LYS A 378 52.78 -19.77 -14.60
C LYS A 378 53.62 -18.72 -13.86
N PRO A 379 53.83 -18.83 -12.54
CA PRO A 379 54.80 -18.00 -11.86
C PRO A 379 56.18 -18.37 -12.39
N ASN A 380 56.89 -17.36 -12.89
CA ASN A 380 58.27 -17.49 -13.32
C ASN A 380 59.12 -17.76 -12.07
N SER A 381 59.91 -18.82 -12.11
CA SER A 381 60.83 -19.21 -11.05
C SER A 381 62.04 -18.30 -11.06
N ASP A 382 62.15 -17.40 -10.09
CA ASP A 382 63.43 -16.75 -9.79
C ASP A 382 64.28 -17.70 -8.93
N ARG A 383 65.42 -18.11 -9.52
CA ARG A 383 66.52 -18.77 -8.81
C ARG A 383 67.30 -17.72 -8.01
N PRO A 384 67.77 -18.03 -6.79
CA PRO A 384 68.69 -17.18 -6.06
C PRO A 384 70.14 -17.54 -6.40
N SER A 385 71.03 -16.56 -6.51
CA SER A 385 72.50 -16.72 -6.41
C SER A 385 73.18 -15.36 -6.26
N PRO A 386 74.36 -15.27 -5.64
CA PRO A 386 74.88 -15.96 -4.46
C PRO A 386 74.93 -15.08 -3.21
#